data_AF-A0A8C2EUL3-F1
#
_entry.id   AF-A0A8C2EUL3-F1
#
_cell.length_a   1.000
_cell.length_b   1.000
_cell.length_c   1.000
_cell.angle_alpha   90.00
_cell.angle_beta   90.00
_cell.angle_gamma   90.00
#
_symmetry.space_group_name_H-M   'P 1'
#
loop_
_entity.id
_entity.type
_entity.pdbx_description
1 polymer ?
#
loop_
_entity_poly.entity_id
_entity_poly.type
_entity_poly.pdbx_seq_one_letter_code
_entity_poly.pdbx_strand_id
1 'polypeptide(L)'
;MSPNTLVNSWFQTNKINVMEWPAQSPDLNPIENLWGDVKNAVSEAKPRNVNELWNVVKESWSGITAERCHKLVDSMPHRCQAVLKNCGHTTKY
;
A
#
# COMPACT_ATOMS: atom_id res chain seq x y z
N MET A 1 -7.11 14.23 -19.68
CA MET A 1 -6.14 14.81 -18.72
C MET A 1 -4.75 14.48 -19.22
N SER A 2 -3.91 15.48 -19.53
CA SER A 2 -2.53 15.21 -19.96
C SER A 2 -1.77 14.59 -18.78
N PRO A 3 -1.10 13.45 -18.96
CA PRO A 3 -0.21 12.91 -17.94
C PRO A 3 0.83 13.97 -17.54
N ASN A 4 1.13 14.09 -16.25
CA ASN A 4 2.07 15.07 -15.73
C ASN A 4 3.47 14.82 -16.33
N THR A 5 3.83 15.57 -17.37
CA THR A 5 4.98 15.33 -18.23
C THR A 5 6.31 15.28 -17.46
N LEU A 6 6.44 16.06 -16.39
CA LEU A 6 7.66 16.09 -15.57
C LEU A 6 7.90 14.77 -14.83
N VAL A 7 6.85 14.21 -14.22
CA VAL A 7 6.92 12.96 -13.46
C VAL A 7 7.27 11.79 -14.40
N ASN A 8 6.63 11.75 -15.57
CA ASN A 8 6.90 10.71 -16.56
C ASN A 8 8.34 10.80 -17.10
N SER A 9 8.82 12.00 -17.42
CA SER A 9 10.21 12.21 -17.83
C SER A 9 11.18 11.76 -16.73
N TRP A 10 10.88 12.06 -15.46
CA TRP A 10 11.72 11.63 -14.34
C TRP A 10 11.79 10.10 -14.23
N PHE A 11 10.67 9.38 -14.36
CA PHE A 11 10.68 7.91 -14.38
C PHE A 11 11.51 7.36 -15.54
N GLN A 12 11.38 7.94 -16.74
CA GLN A 12 12.15 7.55 -17.92
C GLN A 12 13.65 7.78 -17.72
N THR A 13 14.06 8.96 -17.26
CA THR A 13 15.46 9.31 -16.97
C THR A 13 16.07 8.37 -15.93
N ASN A 14 15.32 7.99 -14.90
CA ASN A 14 15.77 7.09 -13.85
C ASN A 14 15.60 5.60 -14.19
N LYS A 15 15.13 5.27 -15.41
CA LYS A 15 14.91 3.90 -15.90
C LYS A 15 13.98 3.08 -14.98
N ILE A 16 12.99 3.74 -14.40
CA ILE A 16 11.98 3.09 -13.54
C ILE A 16 10.86 2.57 -14.42
N ASN A 17 10.61 1.26 -14.35
CA ASN A 17 9.46 0.64 -15.00
C ASN A 17 8.21 0.86 -14.15
N VAL A 18 7.30 1.71 -14.62
CA VAL A 18 6.03 1.98 -13.93
C VAL A 18 5.03 0.88 -14.32
N MET A 19 4.50 0.19 -13.32
CA MET A 19 3.48 -0.85 -13.52
C MET A 19 2.15 -0.21 -13.94
N GLU A 20 1.48 -0.81 -14.94
CA GLU A 20 0.09 -0.44 -15.25
C GLU A 20 -0.82 -0.81 -14.08
N TRP A 21 -1.61 0.14 -13.60
CA TRP A 21 -2.45 -0.04 -12.43
C TRP A 21 -3.93 0.22 -12.75
N PRO A 22 -4.84 -0.71 -12.41
CA PRO A 22 -6.27 -0.49 -12.59
C PRO A 22 -6.78 0.59 -11.63
N ALA A 23 -7.66 1.47 -12.12
CA ALA A 23 -8.29 2.47 -11.29
C ALA A 23 -9.11 1.83 -10.16
N GLN A 24 -9.24 2.53 -9.03
CA GLN A 24 -10.10 2.12 -7.90
C GLN A 24 -9.86 0.69 -7.38
N SER A 25 -8.62 0.19 -7.44
CA SER A 25 -8.26 -1.16 -6.99
C SER A 25 -7.35 -1.14 -5.74
N PRO A 26 -7.82 -0.63 -4.59
CA PRO A 26 -7.04 -0.64 -3.35
C PRO A 26 -6.82 -2.07 -2.81
N ASP A 27 -7.72 -2.99 -3.12
CA ASP A 27 -7.65 -4.41 -2.75
C ASP A 27 -6.43 -5.12 -3.38
N LEU A 28 -5.98 -4.62 -4.53
CA LEU A 28 -4.75 -5.05 -5.19
C LEU A 28 -3.50 -4.39 -4.61
N ASN A 29 -3.58 -3.37 -3.76
CA ASN A 29 -2.43 -2.64 -3.25
C ASN A 29 -2.00 -3.14 -1.85
N PRO A 30 -0.91 -3.92 -1.72
CA PRO A 30 -0.54 -4.52 -0.44
C PRO A 30 -0.14 -3.51 0.64
N ILE A 31 0.24 -2.29 0.26
CA ILE A 31 0.60 -1.24 1.23
C ILE A 31 -0.59 -0.84 2.10
N GLU A 32 -1.83 -1.01 1.61
CA GLU A 32 -3.04 -0.71 2.39
C GLU A 32 -3.13 -1.58 3.64
N ASN A 33 -2.64 -2.83 3.57
CA ASN A 33 -2.57 -3.72 4.73
C ASN A 33 -1.52 -3.24 5.74
N LEU A 34 -0.38 -2.74 5.27
CA LEU A 34 0.66 -2.16 6.15
C LEU A 34 0.18 -0.88 6.83
N TRP A 35 -0.57 -0.04 6.11
CA TRP A 35 -1.23 1.11 6.74
C TRP A 35 -2.32 0.68 7.73
N GLY A 36 -2.97 -0.47 7.51
CA GLY A 36 -3.84 -1.11 8.49
C GLY A 36 -3.10 -1.42 9.80
N ASP A 37 -1.93 -2.03 9.70
CA ASP A 37 -1.09 -2.37 10.87
C ASP A 37 -0.71 -1.10 11.66
N VAL A 38 -0.30 -0.01 10.97
CA VAL A 38 -0.02 1.29 11.61
C VAL A 38 -1.27 1.91 12.24
N LYS A 39 -2.41 1.89 11.53
CA LYS A 39 -3.68 2.45 12.04
C LYS A 39 -4.13 1.74 13.32
N ASN A 40 -3.94 0.43 13.41
CA ASN A 40 -4.22 -0.34 14.62
C ASN A 40 -3.33 0.11 15.79
N ALA A 41 -2.02 0.25 15.56
CA ALA A 41 -1.10 0.72 16.59
C ALA A 41 -1.45 2.14 17.09
N VAL A 42 -1.82 3.05 16.18
CA VAL A 42 -2.28 4.40 16.54
C VAL A 42 -3.58 4.35 17.35
N SER A 43 -4.52 3.48 16.96
CA SER A 43 -5.80 3.32 17.67
C SER A 43 -5.61 2.79 19.10
N GLU A 44 -4.69 1.86 19.29
CA GLU A 44 -4.33 1.29 20.60
C GLU A 44 -3.61 2.32 21.48
N ALA A 45 -2.65 3.04 20.93
CA ALA A 45 -1.84 4.02 21.67
C ALA A 45 -2.60 5.29 22.08
N LYS A 46 -3.65 5.67 21.32
CA LYS A 46 -4.50 6.86 21.57
C LYS A 46 -3.68 8.14 21.80
N PRO A 47 -2.80 8.53 20.86
CA PRO A 47 -1.96 9.72 21.00
C PRO A 47 -2.82 10.98 21.14
N ARG A 48 -2.39 11.91 22.00
CA ARG A 48 -3.13 13.13 22.35
C ARG A 48 -2.62 14.39 21.66
N ASN A 49 -1.49 14.28 20.97
CA ASN A 49 -0.90 15.37 20.20
C ASN A 49 -0.12 14.83 18.98
N VAL A 50 0.30 15.76 18.13
CA VAL A 50 0.99 15.43 16.86
C VAL A 50 2.33 14.72 17.10
N ASN A 51 3.06 15.06 18.17
CA ASN A 51 4.36 14.44 18.46
C ASN A 51 4.18 12.98 18.89
N GLU A 52 3.21 12.71 19.76
CA GLU A 52 2.85 11.34 20.15
C GLU A 52 2.38 10.52 18.94
N LEU A 53 1.51 11.10 18.10
CA LEU A 53 1.04 10.44 16.88
C LEU A 53 2.23 10.10 15.95
N TRP A 54 3.12 11.06 15.74
CA TRP A 54 4.30 10.86 14.89
C TRP A 54 5.21 9.75 15.43
N ASN A 55 5.44 9.71 16.74
CA ASN A 55 6.25 8.68 17.37
C ASN A 55 5.63 7.29 17.16
N VAL A 56 4.32 7.15 17.40
CA VAL A 56 3.63 5.87 17.21
C VAL A 56 3.67 5.41 15.75
N VAL A 57 3.44 6.32 14.79
CA VAL A 57 3.53 6.01 13.36
C VAL A 57 4.94 5.57 12.99
N LYS A 58 5.96 6.29 13.45
CA LYS A 58 7.37 5.98 13.16
C LYS A 58 7.78 4.63 13.74
N GLU A 59 7.45 4.37 15.01
CA GLU A 59 7.77 3.13 15.70
C GLU A 59 7.05 1.94 15.05
N SER A 60 5.73 2.03 14.87
CA SER A 60 4.94 0.96 14.24
C SER A 60 5.40 0.67 12.81
N TRP A 61 5.68 1.70 12.00
CA TRP A 61 6.22 1.51 10.65
C TRP A 61 7.60 0.84 10.68
N SER A 62 8.49 1.27 11.56
CA SER A 62 9.83 0.68 11.70
C SER A 62 9.81 -0.77 12.22
N GLY A 63 8.74 -1.16 12.92
CA GLY A 63 8.51 -2.52 13.38
C GLY A 63 7.96 -3.49 12.32
N ILE A 64 7.55 -3.00 11.14
CA ILE A 64 7.08 -3.88 10.06
C ILE A 64 8.24 -4.76 9.58
N THR A 65 8.10 -6.07 9.76
CA THR A 65 9.14 -7.03 9.40
C THR A 65 9.19 -7.28 7.89
N ALA A 66 10.37 -7.65 7.39
CA ALA A 66 10.51 -8.12 6.01
C ALA A 66 9.59 -9.34 5.73
N GLU A 67 9.43 -10.24 6.70
CA GLU A 67 8.52 -11.38 6.58
C GLU A 67 7.06 -10.94 6.36
N ARG A 68 6.59 -9.90 7.05
CA ARG A 68 5.25 -9.34 6.84
C ARG A 68 5.09 -8.81 5.42
N CYS A 69 6.09 -8.09 4.92
CA CYS A 69 6.12 -7.60 3.55
C CYS A 69 6.10 -8.76 2.53
N HIS A 70 6.92 -9.79 2.73
CA HIS A 70 6.97 -10.96 1.84
C HIS A 70 5.61 -11.67 1.77
N LYS A 71 4.97 -11.94 2.91
CA LYS A 71 3.63 -12.56 2.93
C LYS A 71 2.59 -11.77 2.15
N LEU A 72 2.66 -10.43 2.18
CA LEU A 72 1.75 -9.58 1.44
C LEU A 72 2.03 -9.63 -0.08
N VAL A 73 3.29 -9.60 -0.49
CA VAL A 73 3.70 -9.77 -1.89
C VAL A 73 3.31 -11.15 -2.41
N ASP A 74 3.58 -12.21 -1.65
CA ASP A 74 3.26 -13.60 -2.01
C ASP A 74 1.74 -13.83 -2.14
N SER A 75 0.91 -12.99 -1.51
CA SER A 75 -0.55 -13.05 -1.65
C SER A 75 -1.07 -12.52 -2.97
N MET A 76 -0.29 -11.72 -3.72
CA MET A 76 -0.74 -11.00 -4.90
C MET A 76 -1.34 -11.88 -6.01
N PRO A 77 -0.77 -13.04 -6.37
CA PRO A 77 -1.38 -13.93 -7.36
C PRO A 77 -2.81 -14.32 -6.98
N HIS A 78 -3.07 -14.56 -5.70
CA HIS A 78 -4.40 -14.92 -5.21
C HIS A 78 -5.36 -13.71 -5.23
N ARG A 79 -4.89 -12.49 -4.92
CA ARG A 79 -5.71 -11.28 -5.03
C ARG A 79 -6.13 -11.02 -6.47
N CYS A 80 -5.19 -11.12 -7.41
CA CYS A 80 -5.48 -11.01 -8.84
C CYS A 80 -6.51 -12.06 -9.29
N GLN A 81 -6.36 -13.32 -8.86
CA GLN A 81 -7.36 -14.36 -9.14
C GLN A 81 -8.73 -14.04 -8.54
N ALA A 82 -8.80 -13.46 -7.34
CA ALA A 82 -10.05 -13.04 -6.73
C ALA A 82 -10.75 -11.95 -7.55
N VAL A 83 -10.01 -10.95 -8.03
CA VAL A 83 -10.54 -9.88 -8.91
C VAL A 83 -11.05 -10.48 -10.22
N LEU A 84 -10.30 -11.39 -10.85
CA LEU A 84 -10.73 -12.06 -12.08
C LEU A 84 -12.00 -12.87 -11.86
N LYS A 85 -12.07 -13.65 -10.78
CA LYS A 85 -13.25 -14.44 -10.40
C LYS A 85 -14.47 -13.55 -10.12
N ASN A 86 -14.23 -12.35 -9.61
CA ASN A 86 -15.27 -11.37 -9.32
C ASN A 86 -15.50 -10.40 -10.49
N CYS A 87 -15.03 -10.72 -11.70
CA CYS A 87 -15.21 -9.92 -12.91
C CYS A 87 -14.79 -8.44 -12.77
N GLY A 88 -13.72 -8.17 -12.03
CA GLY A 88 -13.22 -6.81 -11.80
C GLY A 88 -13.90 -6.07 -10.64
N HIS A 89 -14.89 -6.67 -9.98
CA HIS A 89 -15.52 -6.08 -8.79
C HIS A 89 -14.66 -6.28 -7.54
N THR A 90 -14.90 -5.43 -6.54
CA THR A 90 -14.20 -5.38 -5.25
C THR A 90 -14.08 -6.74 -4.58
N THR A 91 -12.89 -7.06 -4.09
CA THR A 91 -12.65 -8.30 -3.34
C THR A 91 -12.61 -8.07 -1.83
N LYS A 92 -12.39 -9.14 -1.06
CA LYS A 92 -12.24 -9.07 0.40
C LYS A 92 -10.89 -8.49 0.86
N TYR A 93 -9.97 -8.22 -0.08
CA TYR A 93 -8.59 -7.83 0.20
C TYR A 93 -8.44 -6.33 0.46
#